data_AF-A0A5S9MDI8-F1
#
_entry.id   AF-A0A5S9MDI8-F1
#
_cell.length_a   1.000
_cell.length_b   1.000
_cell.length_c   1.000
_cell.angle_alpha   90.00
_cell.angle_beta   90.00
_cell.angle_gamma   90.00
#
_symmetry.space_group_name_H-M   'P 1'
#
loop_
_entity.id
_entity.type
_entity.pdbx_description
1 polymer ?
#
loop_
_entity_poly.entity_id
_entity_poly.type
_entity_poly.pdbx_seq_one_letter_code
_entity_poly.pdbx_strand_id
1 'polypeptide(L)'
;MLKLIGAIFIVAATTWGGFEFAKRYSDRPKQIRQLRFALQSLEAEIMYGQTPLARAAEQIAAQVGPPVNQLFEQFAEKLKVGTFSARHAWNESLEDVWKKNRIEKGEYEALKHFGENTWP
;
A
#
# COMPACT_ATOMS: atom_id res chain seq x y z
N MET A 1 -19.77 44.56 16.28
CA MET A 1 -19.72 43.91 14.94
C MET A 1 -18.38 43.19 14.70
N LEU A 2 -17.22 43.84 14.90
CA LEU A 2 -15.88 43.24 14.71
C LEU A 2 -15.60 41.93 15.50
N LYS A 3 -16.16 41.82 16.72
CA LYS A 3 -15.97 40.64 17.61
C LYS A 3 -16.59 39.35 17.05
N LEU A 4 -17.72 39.43 16.35
CA LEU A 4 -18.37 38.26 15.75
C LEU A 4 -17.60 37.75 14.54
N ILE A 5 -17.09 38.66 13.71
CA ILE A 5 -16.31 38.32 12.51
C ILE A 5 -15.00 37.62 12.91
N GLY A 6 -14.31 38.13 13.94
CA GLY A 6 -13.12 37.48 14.49
C GLY A 6 -13.40 36.08 15.06
N ALA A 7 -14.53 35.89 15.74
CA ALA A 7 -14.92 34.58 16.27
C ALA A 7 -15.19 33.55 15.15
N ILE A 8 -15.85 33.97 14.06
CA ILE A 8 -16.10 33.11 12.90
C ILE A 8 -14.79 32.71 12.21
N PHE A 9 -13.82 33.63 12.11
CA PHE A 9 -12.50 33.34 11.53
C PHE A 9 -11.70 32.32 12.36
N ILE A 10 -11.74 32.40 13.69
CA ILE A 10 -11.06 31.46 14.58
C ILE A 10 -11.69 30.06 14.47
N VAL A 11 -13.01 29.97 14.45
CA VAL A 11 -13.74 28.70 14.27
C VAL A 11 -13.48 28.10 12.87
N ALA A 12 -13.46 28.92 11.82
CA ALA A 12 -13.17 28.44 10.46
C ALA A 12 -11.71 27.95 10.33
N ALA A 13 -10.73 28.66 10.88
CA ALA A 13 -9.32 28.28 10.82
C ALA A 13 -9.04 26.96 11.57
N THR A 14 -9.66 26.78 12.74
CA THR A 14 -9.53 25.55 13.53
C THR A 14 -10.28 24.37 12.91
N THR A 15 -11.42 24.62 12.28
CA THR A 15 -12.19 23.58 11.56
C THR A 15 -11.45 23.13 10.29
N TRP A 16 -10.93 24.06 9.49
CA TRP A 16 -10.22 23.71 8.25
C TRP A 16 -8.89 23.00 8.53
N GLY A 17 -8.14 23.46 9.54
CA GLY A 17 -6.94 22.75 10.00
C GLY A 17 -7.25 21.34 10.49
N GLY A 18 -8.33 21.15 11.26
CA GLY A 18 -8.75 19.82 11.74
C GLY A 18 -9.13 18.84 10.63
N PHE A 19 -9.80 19.30 9.57
CA PHE A 19 -10.17 18.47 8.43
C PHE A 19 -8.97 18.02 7.58
N GLU A 20 -7.97 18.88 7.38
CA GLU A 20 -6.75 18.55 6.64
C GLU A 20 -5.92 17.47 7.37
N PHE A 21 -5.81 17.58 8.70
CA PHE A 21 -5.16 16.55 9.54
C PHE A 21 -5.97 15.24 9.56
N ALA A 22 -7.30 15.30 9.61
CA ALA A 22 -8.15 14.11 9.60
C ALA A 22 -8.08 13.34 8.27
N LYS A 23 -7.91 14.04 7.14
CA LYS A 23 -7.80 13.42 5.82
C LYS A 23 -6.50 12.59 5.69
N ARG A 24 -5.38 13.16 6.18
CA ARG A 24 -4.07 12.47 6.23
C ARG A 24 -4.06 11.27 7.20
N TYR A 25 -4.88 11.33 8.25
CA TYR A 25 -5.11 10.21 9.18
C TYR A 25 -6.08 9.15 8.65
N SER A 26 -6.93 9.45 7.66
CA SER A 26 -7.93 8.51 7.13
C SER A 26 -7.39 7.64 6.01
N ASP A 27 -6.48 8.16 5.19
CA ASP A 27 -5.94 7.42 4.04
C ASP A 27 -4.95 6.32 4.44
N ARG A 28 -4.22 6.50 5.56
CA ARG A 28 -3.24 5.52 6.04
C ARG A 28 -3.86 4.22 6.57
N PRO A 29 -4.86 4.24 7.47
CA PRO A 29 -5.57 3.03 7.86
C PRO A 29 -6.18 2.29 6.67
N LYS A 30 -6.61 3.02 5.64
CA LYS A 30 -7.16 2.45 4.41
C LYS A 30 -6.08 1.72 3.60
N GLN A 31 -4.91 2.32 3.40
CA GLN A 31 -3.76 1.68 2.73
C GLN A 31 -3.29 0.43 3.48
N ILE A 32 -3.16 0.50 4.81
CA ILE A 32 -2.78 -0.65 5.64
C ILE A 32 -3.82 -1.78 5.53
N ARG A 33 -5.12 -1.44 5.51
CA ARG A 33 -6.18 -2.45 5.32
C ARG A 33 -6.11 -3.10 3.95
N GLN A 34 -5.85 -2.32 2.90
CA GLN A 34 -5.65 -2.84 1.54
C GLN A 34 -4.42 -3.75 1.45
N LEU A 35 -3.30 -3.35 2.05
CA LEU A 35 -2.10 -4.19 2.14
C LEU A 35 -2.40 -5.49 2.87
N ARG A 36 -3.01 -5.45 4.06
CA ARG A 36 -3.36 -6.67 4.81
C ARG A 36 -4.22 -7.64 4.00
N PHE A 37 -5.27 -7.13 3.35
CA PHE A 37 -6.12 -7.95 2.48
C PHE A 37 -5.32 -8.57 1.33
N ALA A 38 -4.50 -7.77 0.66
CA ALA A 38 -3.68 -8.21 -0.46
C ALA A 38 -2.66 -9.28 -0.06
N LEU A 39 -1.95 -9.09 1.07
CA LEU A 39 -0.97 -10.03 1.58
C LEU A 39 -1.62 -11.37 1.99
N GLN A 40 -2.77 -11.33 2.65
CA GLN A 40 -3.53 -12.54 3.02
C GLN A 40 -4.01 -13.31 1.78
N SER A 41 -4.49 -12.59 0.76
CA SER A 41 -4.89 -13.21 -0.50
C SER A 41 -3.69 -13.86 -1.21
N LEU A 42 -2.53 -13.19 -1.21
CA LEU A 42 -1.32 -13.73 -1.81
C LEU A 42 -0.82 -14.98 -1.07
N GLU A 43 -0.84 -14.97 0.26
CA GLU A 43 -0.46 -16.10 1.10
C GLU A 43 -1.35 -17.32 0.85
N ALA A 44 -2.67 -17.11 0.75
CA ALA A 44 -3.60 -18.18 0.41
C ALA A 44 -3.29 -18.78 -0.98
N GLU A 45 -3.08 -17.95 -2.00
CA GLU A 45 -2.75 -18.42 -3.35
C GLU A 45 -1.41 -19.16 -3.40
N ILE A 46 -0.40 -18.73 -2.62
CA ILE A 46 0.88 -19.43 -2.48
C ILE A 46 0.69 -20.79 -1.79
N MET A 47 -0.11 -20.84 -0.72
CA MET A 47 -0.33 -22.06 0.08
C MET A 47 -1.14 -23.11 -0.69
N TYR A 48 -2.17 -22.68 -1.43
CA TYR A 48 -3.03 -23.58 -2.19
C TYR A 48 -2.50 -23.87 -3.60
N GLY A 49 -1.61 -23.03 -4.14
CA GLY A 49 -0.85 -23.27 -5.36
C GLY A 49 -1.68 -23.41 -6.65
N GLN A 50 -2.96 -23.03 -6.62
CA GLN A 50 -3.89 -23.27 -7.74
C GLN A 50 -3.76 -22.22 -8.85
N THR A 51 -3.28 -21.02 -8.52
CA THR A 51 -3.09 -19.91 -9.48
C THR A 51 -1.61 -19.57 -9.60
N PRO A 52 -1.06 -19.36 -10.82
CA PRO A 52 0.28 -18.84 -10.98
C PRO A 52 0.44 -17.51 -10.22
N LEU A 53 1.51 -17.36 -9.44
CA LEU A 53 1.72 -16.20 -8.55
C LEU A 53 1.63 -14.86 -9.29
N ALA A 54 2.08 -14.81 -10.54
CA ALA A 54 1.94 -13.64 -11.40
C ALA A 54 0.47 -13.24 -11.61
N ARG A 55 -0.41 -14.21 -11.90
CA ARG A 55 -1.85 -13.97 -12.09
C ARG A 55 -2.54 -13.56 -10.79
N ALA A 56 -2.18 -14.18 -9.67
CA ALA A 56 -2.70 -13.78 -8.36
C ALA A 56 -2.33 -12.33 -8.03
N ALA A 57 -1.07 -11.95 -8.28
CA ALA A 57 -0.60 -10.58 -8.09
C ALA A 57 -1.36 -9.57 -8.99
N GLU A 58 -1.65 -9.90 -10.25
CA GLU A 58 -2.47 -9.03 -11.12
C GLU A 58 -3.90 -8.86 -10.60
N GLN A 59 -4.53 -9.94 -10.16
CA GLN A 59 -5.89 -9.88 -9.61
C GLN A 59 -5.94 -9.04 -8.34
N ILE A 60 -4.94 -9.18 -7.46
CA ILE A 60 -4.81 -8.36 -6.26
C ILE A 60 -4.64 -6.89 -6.65
N ALA A 61 -3.76 -6.59 -7.61
CA ALA A 61 -3.53 -5.23 -8.07
C ALA A 61 -4.81 -4.56 -8.61
N ALA A 62 -5.66 -5.30 -9.30
CA ALA A 62 -6.95 -4.82 -9.79
C ALA A 62 -7.99 -4.59 -8.67
N GLN A 63 -7.85 -5.26 -7.51
CA GLN A 63 -8.77 -5.14 -6.37
C GLN A 63 -8.36 -4.04 -5.38
N VAL A 64 -7.08 -3.70 -5.30
CA VAL A 64 -6.57 -2.64 -4.43
C VAL A 64 -6.42 -1.32 -5.19
N GLY A 65 -6.55 -0.20 -4.48
CA GLY A 65 -6.39 1.13 -5.07
C GLY A 65 -4.95 1.64 -5.01
N PRO A 66 -4.64 2.75 -5.71
CA PRO A 66 -3.36 3.44 -5.58
C PRO A 66 -3.12 4.01 -4.17
N PRO A 67 -1.85 4.02 -3.70
CA PRO A 67 -0.64 3.60 -4.40
C PRO A 67 -0.34 2.08 -4.26
N VAL A 68 -1.17 1.32 -3.53
CA VAL A 68 -0.91 -0.09 -3.20
C VAL A 68 -0.92 -0.99 -4.43
N ASN A 69 -1.77 -0.72 -5.42
CA ASN A 69 -1.84 -1.50 -6.66
C ASN A 69 -0.50 -1.56 -7.42
N GLN A 70 0.27 -0.47 -7.39
CA GLN A 70 1.53 -0.35 -8.13
C GLN A 70 2.58 -1.37 -7.66
N LEU A 71 2.54 -1.77 -6.38
CA LEU A 71 3.40 -2.83 -5.85
C LEU A 71 3.07 -4.18 -6.49
N PHE A 72 1.80 -4.53 -6.51
CA PHE A 72 1.35 -5.82 -7.03
C PHE A 72 1.43 -5.89 -8.57
N GLU A 73 1.22 -4.77 -9.27
CA GLU A 73 1.46 -4.64 -10.71
C GLU A 73 2.94 -4.92 -11.06
N GLN A 74 3.87 -4.21 -10.42
CA GLN A 74 5.30 -4.41 -10.68
C GLN A 74 5.77 -5.80 -10.28
N PHE A 75 5.23 -6.34 -9.18
CA PHE A 75 5.52 -7.70 -8.75
C PHE A 75 5.05 -8.73 -9.80
N ALA A 76 3.82 -8.58 -10.31
CA ALA A 76 3.30 -9.45 -11.37
C ALA A 76 4.13 -9.38 -12.65
N GLU A 77 4.52 -8.17 -13.08
CA GLU A 77 5.37 -7.98 -14.26
C GLU A 77 6.72 -8.69 -14.10
N LYS A 78 7.41 -8.47 -12.97
CA LYS A 78 8.71 -9.12 -12.70
C LYS A 78 8.60 -10.65 -12.65
N LEU A 79 7.49 -11.18 -12.13
CA LEU A 79 7.23 -12.62 -12.13
C LEU A 79 6.97 -13.19 -13.53
N LYS A 80 6.30 -12.43 -14.42
CA LYS A 80 6.04 -12.85 -15.81
C LYS A 80 7.30 -12.94 -16.66
N VAL A 81 8.26 -12.04 -16.41
CA VAL A 81 9.56 -12.05 -17.11
C VAL A 81 10.36 -13.33 -16.76
N GLY A 82 10.07 -13.95 -15.61
CA GLY A 82 10.57 -15.29 -15.26
C GLY A 82 12.06 -15.35 -14.89
N THR A 83 12.74 -14.20 -14.82
CA THR A 83 14.17 -14.12 -14.49
C THR A 83 14.47 -14.14 -13.00
N PHE A 84 13.47 -13.90 -12.16
CA PHE A 84 13.64 -13.69 -10.72
C PHE A 84 12.88 -14.73 -9.91
N SER A 85 13.47 -15.14 -8.78
CA SER A 85 12.71 -15.84 -7.75
C SER A 85 11.63 -14.92 -7.19
N ALA A 86 10.54 -15.48 -6.68
CA ALA A 86 9.44 -14.69 -6.14
C ALA A 86 9.91 -13.74 -5.01
N ARG A 87 10.85 -14.16 -4.17
CA ARG A 87 11.49 -13.31 -3.17
C ARG A 87 12.22 -12.12 -3.80
N HIS A 88 13.01 -12.36 -4.85
CA HIS A 88 13.77 -11.30 -5.52
C HIS A 88 12.84 -10.32 -6.25
N ALA A 89 11.85 -10.82 -6.98
CA ALA A 89 10.84 -10.01 -7.64
C ALA A 89 10.05 -9.13 -6.64
N TRP A 90 9.76 -9.66 -5.44
CA TRP A 90 9.09 -8.91 -4.38
C TRP A 90 9.96 -7.78 -3.83
N ASN A 91 11.20 -8.09 -3.45
CA ASN A 91 12.10 -7.08 -2.88
C ASN A 91 12.41 -5.96 -3.88
N GLU A 92 12.63 -6.31 -5.15
CA GLU A 92 12.92 -5.31 -6.18
C GLU A 92 11.70 -4.43 -6.49
N SER A 93 10.50 -5.02 -6.59
CA SER A 93 9.26 -4.23 -6.77
C SER A 93 8.98 -3.34 -5.56
N LEU A 94 9.26 -3.82 -4.34
CA LEU A 94 9.13 -3.03 -3.13
C LEU A 94 10.10 -1.83 -3.13
N GLU A 95 11.36 -2.03 -3.51
CA GLU A 95 12.34 -0.94 -3.63
C GLU A 95 11.97 0.08 -4.71
N ASP A 96 11.51 -0.37 -5.88
CA ASP A 96 11.12 0.48 -7.00
C ASP A 96 9.91 1.37 -6.64
N VAL A 97 8.92 0.79 -5.96
CA VAL A 97 7.73 1.50 -5.49
C VAL A 97 8.06 2.40 -4.31
N TRP A 98 8.94 1.97 -3.40
CA TRP A 98 9.40 2.77 -2.27
C TRP A 98 10.15 4.03 -2.71
N LYS A 99 10.99 3.95 -3.75
CA LYS A 99 11.68 5.13 -4.30
C LYS A 99 10.70 6.12 -4.94
N LYS A 100 9.58 5.63 -5.48
CA LYS A 100 8.58 6.44 -6.20
C LYS A 100 7.47 6.99 -5.30
N ASN A 101 7.05 6.23 -4.29
CA ASN A 101 5.98 6.58 -3.37
C ASN A 101 6.58 6.81 -1.98
N ARG A 102 6.23 7.92 -1.32
CA ARG A 102 6.59 8.21 0.09
C ARG A 102 5.84 7.28 1.06
N ILE A 103 5.96 5.97 0.89
CA ILE A 103 5.54 4.98 1.88
C ILE A 103 6.35 5.27 3.16
N GLU A 104 5.82 4.97 4.35
CA GLU A 104 6.56 5.17 5.59
C GLU A 104 7.41 3.97 6.00
N LYS A 105 8.48 4.24 6.76
CA LYS A 105 9.53 3.26 7.06
C LYS A 105 8.98 1.98 7.72
N GLY A 106 7.95 2.13 8.56
CA GLY A 106 7.31 0.99 9.22
C GLY A 106 6.52 0.07 8.27
N GLU A 107 5.89 0.62 7.24
CA GLU A 107 5.16 -0.18 6.23
C GLU A 107 6.14 -0.93 5.33
N TYR A 108 7.26 -0.30 4.99
CA TYR A 108 8.34 -0.93 4.23
C TYR A 108 9.00 -2.08 5.00
N GLU A 109 9.35 -1.88 6.27
CA GLU A 109 9.94 -2.94 7.09
C GLU A 109 8.97 -4.11 7.24
N ALA A 110 7.67 -3.85 7.44
CA ALA A 110 6.66 -4.91 7.50
C ALA A 110 6.53 -5.68 6.18
N LEU A 111 6.55 -5.00 5.03
CA LEU A 111 6.47 -5.63 3.70
C LEU A 111 7.73 -6.40 3.33
N LYS A 112 8.89 -5.92 3.77
CA LYS A 112 10.17 -6.62 3.62
C LYS A 112 10.20 -7.88 4.48
N HIS A 113 9.80 -7.79 5.75
CA HIS A 113 9.68 -8.95 6.65
C HIS A 113 8.65 -9.95 6.16
N PHE A 114 7.51 -9.47 5.61
CA PHE A 114 6.57 -10.34 4.91
C PHE A 114 7.35 -11.10 3.86
N GLY A 115 8.01 -10.37 2.93
CA GLY A 115 8.92 -10.74 1.82
C GLY A 115 10.05 -11.74 2.10
N GLU A 116 10.47 -11.88 3.36
CA GLU A 116 11.53 -12.81 3.75
C GLU A 116 10.96 -14.11 4.30
N ASN A 117 9.76 -14.08 4.89
CA ASN A 117 9.19 -15.21 5.62
C ASN A 117 8.24 -16.10 4.81
N THR A 118 7.58 -15.60 3.76
CA THR A 118 6.53 -16.35 3.02
C THR A 118 7.03 -17.17 1.82
N TRP A 119 8.14 -16.80 1.20
CA TRP A 119 8.75 -17.49 0.04
C TRP A 119 10.01 -18.20 0.56
N PRO A 120 10.26 -19.45 0.18
CA PRO A 120 11.48 -20.19 0.54
C PRO A 120 12.75 -19.56 -0.07
#